data_AF-A0A963HLE8-F1
#
_entry.id   AF-A0A963HLE8-F1
#
_cell.length_a   1.000
_cell.length_b   1.000
_cell.length_c   1.000
_cell.angle_alpha   90.00
_cell.angle_beta   90.00
_cell.angle_gamma   90.00
#
_symmetry.space_group_name_H-M   'P 1'
#
loop_
_entity.id
_entity.type
_entity.pdbx_description
1 polymer ?
#
loop_
_entity_poly.entity_id
_entity_poly.type
_entity_poly.pdbx_seq_one_letter_code
_entity_poly.pdbx_strand_id
1 'polypeptide(L)' 'MYESFYGLNAKPFQLKPDPSFFYGSKGHKRAMAYLEYGLSQGEGFIVLTGEVGAGKTTLMRNLFRKLES' A
#
# COMPACT_ATOMS: atom_id res chain seq x y z
N MET A 1 -4.20 -0.09 -27.44
CA MET A 1 -4.90 -1.22 -28.10
C MET A 1 -5.88 -1.89 -27.15
N TYR A 2 -5.42 -2.52 -26.05
CA TYR A 2 -6.34 -3.06 -25.03
C TYR A 2 -7.00 -1.99 -24.17
N GLU A 3 -6.27 -0.94 -23.79
CA GLU A 3 -6.82 0.17 -22.96
C GLU A 3 -7.99 0.87 -23.66
N SER A 4 -7.80 1.25 -24.93
CA SER A 4 -8.83 1.89 -25.74
C SER A 4 -10.02 0.98 -26.05
N PHE A 5 -9.81 -0.32 -26.22
CA PHE A 5 -10.87 -1.29 -26.51
C PHE A 5 -11.73 -1.61 -25.29
N TYR A 6 -11.13 -1.71 -24.10
CA TYR A 6 -11.82 -2.05 -22.84
C TYR A 6 -12.10 -0.85 -21.93
N GLY A 7 -11.74 0.37 -22.34
CA GLY A 7 -11.90 1.58 -21.53
C GLY A 7 -11.03 1.59 -20.25
N LEU A 8 -9.84 0.99 -20.30
CA LEU A 8 -8.92 0.97 -19.15
C LEU A 8 -8.08 2.23 -19.11
N ASN A 9 -7.88 2.76 -17.90
CA ASN A 9 -7.04 3.94 -17.67
C ASN A 9 -5.54 3.63 -17.57
N ALA A 10 -5.17 2.35 -17.61
CA ALA A 10 -3.78 1.90 -17.55
C ALA A 10 -3.62 0.52 -18.17
N LYS A 11 -2.38 0.18 -18.52
CA LYS A 11 -2.06 -1.12 -19.14
C LYS A 11 -2.51 -2.26 -18.24
N PRO A 12 -3.36 -3.18 -18.74
CA PRO A 12 -3.71 -4.37 -17.99
C PRO A 12 -2.50 -5.34 -17.92
N PHE A 13 -2.45 -6.15 -16.87
CA PHE A 13 -1.46 -7.25 -16.70
C PHE A 13 0.02 -6.81 -16.68
N GLN A 14 0.33 -5.72 -15.99
CA GLN A 14 1.72 -5.34 -15.80
C GLN A 14 2.47 -6.36 -14.93
N LEU A 15 3.70 -6.69 -15.32
CA LEU A 15 4.57 -7.63 -14.60
C LEU A 15 5.03 -7.09 -13.24
N LYS A 16 5.10 -5.77 -13.08
CA LYS A 16 5.52 -5.13 -11.84
C LYS A 16 4.28 -4.65 -11.08
N PRO A 17 4.19 -4.91 -9.77
CA PRO A 17 3.14 -4.32 -8.95
C PRO A 17 3.31 -2.79 -8.94
N ASP A 18 2.29 -2.08 -9.42
CA ASP A 18 2.25 -0.62 -9.38
C ASP A 18 1.64 -0.15 -8.05
N PRO A 19 2.39 0.59 -7.21
CA PRO A 19 1.91 1.10 -5.92
C PRO A 19 0.66 1.98 -6.02
N SER A 20 0.39 2.59 -7.18
CA SER A 20 -0.79 3.42 -7.42
C SER A 20 -2.10 2.61 -7.41
N PHE A 21 -2.00 1.30 -7.57
CA PHE A 21 -3.13 0.37 -7.49
C PHE A 21 -3.23 -0.31 -6.12
N PHE A 22 -2.68 0.31 -5.07
CA PHE A 22 -2.80 -0.21 -3.72
C PHE A 22 -4.27 -0.34 -3.29
N TYR A 23 -4.70 -1.56 -2.99
CA TYR A 23 -6.02 -1.82 -2.43
C TYR A 23 -5.95 -1.92 -0.91
N GLY A 24 -6.48 -0.88 -0.24
CA GLY A 24 -6.56 -0.84 1.22
C GLY A 24 -7.67 -1.76 1.75
N SER A 25 -7.38 -3.06 1.88
CA SER A 25 -8.28 -4.00 2.56
C SER A 25 -8.55 -3.56 4.00
N LYS A 26 -9.58 -4.14 4.66
CA LYS A 26 -9.91 -3.80 6.06
C LYS A 26 -8.70 -3.96 7.00
N GLY A 27 -7.92 -5.02 6.82
CA GLY A 27 -6.70 -5.26 7.60
C GLY A 27 -5.61 -4.23 7.30
N HIS A 28 -5.39 -3.91 6.02
CA HIS A 28 -4.40 -2.92 5.60
C HIS A 28 -4.73 -1.51 6.09
N LYS A 29 -5.99 -1.09 6.01
CA LYS A 29 -6.44 0.21 6.52
C LYS A 29 -6.20 0.35 8.01
N ARG A 30 -6.52 -0.70 8.79
CA ARG A 30 -6.27 -0.72 10.23
C ARG A 30 -4.77 -0.62 10.53
N ALA A 31 -3.95 -1.45 9.88
CA ALA A 31 -2.49 -1.41 10.08
C ALA A 31 -1.89 -0.04 9.73
N MET A 32 -2.34 0.58 8.64
CA MET A 32 -1.90 1.92 8.24
C MET A 32 -2.27 2.98 9.29
N ALA A 33 -3.50 2.95 9.82
CA ALA A 33 -3.91 3.90 10.86
C ALA A 33 -3.05 3.79 12.14
N TYR A 34 -2.67 2.57 12.55
CA TYR A 34 -1.76 2.38 13.68
C TYR A 34 -0.36 2.90 13.41
N LEU A 35 0.15 2.70 12.19
CA LEU A 35 1.46 3.21 11.80
C LEU A 35 1.49 4.74 11.77
N GLU A 36 0.48 5.37 11.16
CA GLU A 36 0.32 6.83 11.14
C GLU A 36 0.21 7.41 12.56
N TYR A 37 -0.58 6.75 13.42
CA TYR A 37 -0.70 7.14 14.82
C TYR A 37 0.63 7.03 15.56
N GLY A 38 1.31 5.87 15.50
CA GLY A 38 2.58 5.67 16.20
C GLY A 38 3.68 6.63 15.73
N LEU A 39 3.72 6.96 14.44
CA LEU A 39 4.59 8.00 13.89
C LEU A 39 4.28 9.38 14.48
N SER A 40 3.00 9.73 14.60
CA SER A 40 2.58 11.04 15.18
C SER A 40 2.95 11.19 16.66
N GLN A 41 3.00 10.10 17.40
CA GLN A 41 3.35 10.09 18.83
C GLN A 41 4.86 10.02 19.09
N GLY A 42 5.67 9.73 18.06
CA GLY A 42 7.11 9.53 18.21
C GLY A 42 7.47 8.24 18.97
N GLU A 43 6.64 7.20 18.88
CA GLU A 43 6.96 5.91 19.50
C GLU A 43 8.25 5.31 18.88
N GLY A 44 9.14 4.79 19.72
CA GLY A 44 10.49 4.39 19.31
C GLY A 44 10.55 3.18 18.37
N PHE A 45 9.55 2.29 18.37
CA PHE A 45 9.48 1.16 17.44
C PHE A 45 8.04 0.68 17.22
N ILE A 46 7.69 0.42 15.96
CA ILE A 46 6.40 -0.17 15.58
C ILE A 46 6.67 -1.48 14.85
N VAL A 47 5.97 -2.56 15.25
CA VAL A 47 6.13 -3.88 14.65
C VAL A 47 4.90 -4.22 13.81
N LEU A 48 5.11 -4.43 12.49
CA LEU A 48 4.07 -4.91 11.58
C LEU A 48 4.17 -6.42 11.37
N THR A 49 3.19 -7.17 11.87
CA THR A 49 3.13 -8.64 11.73
C THR A 49 2.11 -9.08 10.68
N GLY A 50 2.26 -10.31 10.20
CA GLY A 50 1.35 -10.92 9.23
C GLY A 50 2.03 -12.07 8.48
N GLU A 51 1.23 -12.91 7.81
CA GLU A 51 1.73 -14.06 7.06
C GLU A 51 2.56 -13.67 5.82
N VAL A 52 3.22 -14.67 5.21
CA VAL A 52 3.89 -14.50 3.92
C VAL A 52 2.85 -14.09 2.88
N GLY A 53 3.15 -13.07 2.07
CA GLY A 53 2.21 -12.55 1.08
C GLY A 53 1.12 -11.61 1.64
N ALA A 54 1.06 -11.34 2.95
CA ALA A 54 0.06 -10.45 3.55
C ALA A 54 0.18 -8.95 3.15
N GLY A 55 1.15 -8.59 2.31
CA GLY A 55 1.34 -7.24 1.81
C GLY A 55 2.09 -6.29 2.75
N LYS A 56 2.84 -6.80 3.73
CA LYS A 56 3.62 -6.00 4.70
C LYS A 56 4.54 -4.97 4.02
N THR A 57 5.35 -5.42 3.06
CA THR A 57 6.26 -4.55 2.29
C THR A 57 5.50 -3.52 1.44
N THR A 58 4.37 -3.92 0.84
CA THR A 58 3.51 -3.01 0.07
C THR A 58 2.95 -1.90 0.96
N LEU A 59 2.55 -2.26 2.18
CA LEU A 59 2.00 -1.32 3.16
C LEU A 59 3.05 -0.30 3.62
N MET A 60 4.29 -0.74 3.85
CA MET A 60 5.42 0.16 4.14
C MET A 60 5.72 1.12 2.99
N ARG A 61 5.74 0.64 1.74
CA ARG A 61 5.93 1.51 0.56
C ARG A 61 4.84 2.57 0.45
N ASN A 62 3.60 2.19 0.74
CA ASN A 62 2.49 3.14 0.72
C ASN A 62 2.60 4.19 1.85
N LEU A 63 3.09 3.79 3.03
CA LEU A 63 3.36 4.70 4.13
C LEU A 63 4.43 5.74 3.74
N PHE A 64 5.57 5.29 3.21
CA PHE A 64 6.64 6.22 2.77
C PHE A 64 6.15 7.21 1.71
N ARG A 65 5.38 6.73 0.71
CA ARG A 65 4.79 7.60 -0.31
C ARG A 65 3.90 8.69 0.28
N LYS A 66 3.15 8.39 1.34
CA LYS A 66 2.31 9.37 2.04
C LYS A 66 3.13 10.39 2.84
N LEU A 67 4.27 10.00 3.38
CA LEU A 67 5.16 10.88 4.15
C LEU A 67 5.99 11.81 3.25
N GLU A 68 6.24 11.41 2.00
CA GLU A 68 6.94 12.21 0.98
C GLU A 68 6.02 13.21 0.24
N SER A 69 4.72 13.19 0.51
CA SER A 69 3.72 14.12 -0.07
C SER A 69 3.36 15.23 0.91
#